data_AF-A0A9E2ZZD4-F1
#
_entry.id   AF-A0A9E2ZZD4-F1
#
_cell.length_a   1.000
_cell.length_b   1.000
_cell.length_c   1.000
_cell.angle_alpha   90.00
_cell.angle_beta   90.00
_cell.angle_gamma   90.00
#
_symmetry.space_group_name_H-M   'P 1'
#
loop_
_entity.id
_entity.type
_entity.pdbx_description
1 polymer ?
#
loop_
_entity_poly.entity_id
_entity_poly.type
_entity_poly.pdbx_seq_one_letter_code
_entity_poly.pdbx_strand_id
1 'polypeptide(L)'
;MNPATAFGITFGDELARCGLREAVLAPGSRSTPLAMALFSLEAQRRLRLHVRIDERSASFAALGLAKASRRPVAVLCTSGTAAANFHPAVLEADESGVPLLVLTADRPPELRGTGANQTVDQIKLYGSAVRWFCEAGVPERQPGMASYWRSLACQAWAYASGSAGGFPGPVHVNLPFREPLVPGDGRGPSGWPEPLDGRPGGAPWTRPGPGWYGGPGSPPQGGFGGMGPPKSGGGLGGVVPPEALELPWAERGAVVCGDGDYDAPALVRLAEQAGWP
;
A
#
# COMPACT_ATOMS: atom_id res chain seq x y z
N MET A 1 -16.63 19.43 -11.77
CA MET A 1 -15.37 18.71 -11.44
C MET A 1 -15.24 17.46 -12.31
N ASN A 2 -14.10 17.20 -12.96
CA ASN A 2 -13.95 16.00 -13.80
C ASN A 2 -13.70 14.73 -12.95
N PRO A 3 -13.95 13.52 -13.49
CA PRO A 3 -13.79 12.27 -12.75
C PRO A 3 -12.39 11.98 -12.24
N ALA A 4 -11.34 12.27 -13.02
CA ALA A 4 -9.97 12.00 -12.62
C ALA A 4 -9.57 12.86 -11.40
N THR A 5 -9.94 14.15 -11.40
CA THR A 5 -9.74 15.06 -10.26
C THR A 5 -10.54 14.61 -9.04
N ALA A 6 -11.80 14.19 -9.20
CA ALA A 6 -12.60 13.67 -8.10
C ALA A 6 -11.98 12.41 -7.48
N PHE A 7 -11.46 11.50 -8.31
CA PHE A 7 -10.68 10.34 -7.87
C PHE A 7 -9.46 10.76 -7.06
N GLY A 8 -8.62 11.64 -7.61
CA GLY A 8 -7.38 12.09 -6.96
C GLY A 8 -7.63 12.67 -5.57
N ILE A 9 -8.62 13.57 -5.46
CA ILE A 9 -9.03 14.18 -4.18
C ILE A 9 -9.48 13.11 -3.19
N THR A 10 -10.39 12.23 -3.61
CA THR A 10 -11.02 11.24 -2.72
C THR A 10 -10.03 10.17 -2.26
N PHE A 11 -9.30 9.58 -3.20
CA PHE A 11 -8.33 8.52 -2.94
C PHE A 11 -7.14 9.03 -2.11
N GLY A 12 -6.58 10.20 -2.46
CA GLY A 12 -5.49 10.82 -1.70
C GLY A 12 -5.92 11.20 -0.28
N ASP A 13 -7.10 11.81 -0.12
CA ASP A 13 -7.65 12.15 1.20
C ASP A 13 -7.80 10.89 2.07
N GLU A 14 -8.32 9.81 1.50
CA GLU A 14 -8.51 8.56 2.26
C GLU A 14 -7.20 7.90 2.66
N LEU A 15 -6.17 7.90 1.80
CA LEU A 15 -4.83 7.44 2.20
C LEU A 15 -4.30 8.26 3.38
N ALA A 16 -4.46 9.58 3.37
CA ALA A 16 -4.04 10.44 4.49
C ALA A 16 -4.83 10.14 5.79
N ARG A 17 -6.12 9.80 5.69
CA ARG A 17 -6.97 9.33 6.81
C ARG A 17 -6.51 7.98 7.35
N CYS A 18 -6.14 7.04 6.48
CA CYS A 18 -5.59 5.74 6.86
C CYS A 18 -4.25 5.86 7.59
N GLY A 19 -3.47 6.89 7.26
CA GLY A 19 -2.24 7.20 7.96
C GLY A 19 -1.09 7.64 7.06
N LEU A 20 -1.29 7.86 5.77
CA LEU A 20 -0.21 8.33 4.90
C LEU A 20 0.37 9.65 5.43
N ARG A 21 1.69 9.73 5.58
CA ARG A 21 2.41 10.93 6.04
C ARG A 21 3.56 11.34 5.13
N GLU A 22 4.04 10.42 4.29
CA GLU A 22 5.07 10.65 3.29
C GLU A 22 4.55 10.14 1.95
N ALA A 23 4.80 10.89 0.89
CA ALA A 23 4.62 10.42 -0.48
C ALA A 23 5.81 10.87 -1.34
N VAL A 24 6.26 10.01 -2.24
CA VAL A 24 7.28 10.32 -3.23
C VAL A 24 6.62 10.37 -4.61
N LEU A 25 6.88 11.41 -5.38
CA LEU A 25 6.29 11.64 -6.69
C LEU A 25 7.40 11.73 -7.75
N ALA A 26 7.34 10.87 -8.75
CA ALA A 26 8.00 11.05 -10.04
C ALA A 26 7.03 11.72 -11.03
N PRO A 27 7.41 12.87 -11.61
CA PRO A 27 6.49 13.72 -12.36
C PRO A 27 6.06 13.10 -13.68
N GLY A 28 4.80 13.32 -14.07
CA GLY A 28 4.32 13.03 -15.42
C GLY A 28 2.85 13.37 -15.63
N SER A 29 2.44 13.46 -16.89
CA SER A 29 1.11 13.97 -17.23
C SER A 29 -0.01 13.03 -16.76
N ARG A 30 0.10 11.72 -17.00
CA ARG A 30 -0.98 10.76 -16.67
C ARG A 30 -1.27 10.67 -15.17
N SER A 31 -0.26 10.91 -14.31
CA SER A 31 -0.38 10.91 -12.85
C SER A 31 -0.86 12.23 -12.25
N THR A 32 -1.09 13.27 -13.07
CA THR A 32 -1.52 14.60 -12.64
C THR A 32 -2.71 14.60 -11.67
N PRO A 33 -3.78 13.79 -11.86
CA PRO A 33 -4.93 13.83 -10.96
C PRO A 33 -4.57 13.53 -9.50
N LEU A 34 -3.72 12.50 -9.28
CA LEU A 34 -3.27 12.14 -7.94
C LEU A 34 -2.11 13.02 -7.46
N ALA A 35 -1.20 13.42 -8.34
CA ALA A 35 -0.10 14.32 -8.00
C ALA A 35 -0.62 15.66 -7.44
N MET A 36 -1.64 16.26 -8.06
CA MET A 36 -2.28 17.49 -7.59
C MET A 36 -2.97 17.32 -6.24
N ALA A 37 -3.57 16.15 -5.98
CA ALA A 37 -4.18 15.84 -4.70
C ALA A 37 -3.13 15.71 -3.60
N LEU A 38 -2.01 15.00 -3.85
CA LEU A 38 -0.90 14.89 -2.90
C LEU A 38 -0.27 16.26 -2.60
N PHE A 39 -0.10 17.11 -3.61
CA PHE A 39 0.36 18.49 -3.45
C PHE A 39 -0.60 19.31 -2.58
N SER A 40 -1.90 19.16 -2.79
CA SER A 40 -2.92 19.84 -1.97
C SER A 40 -2.90 19.38 -0.51
N LEU A 41 -2.64 18.09 -0.27
CA LEU A 41 -2.52 17.51 1.08
C LEU A 41 -1.25 17.99 1.81
N GLU A 42 -0.15 18.18 1.09
CA GLU A 42 1.06 18.81 1.62
C GLU A 42 0.80 20.26 2.03
N ALA A 43 0.13 21.05 1.19
CA ALA A 43 -0.26 22.42 1.52
C ALA A 43 -1.13 22.50 2.79
N GLN A 44 -1.92 21.45 3.06
CA GLN A 44 -2.72 21.29 4.27
C GLN A 44 -1.94 20.68 5.45
N ARG A 45 -0.63 20.43 5.31
CA ARG A 45 0.25 19.79 6.30
C ARG A 45 -0.21 18.40 6.75
N ARG A 46 -0.89 17.65 5.87
CA ARG A 46 -1.38 16.29 6.17
C ARG A 46 -0.36 15.20 5.84
N LEU A 47 0.55 15.49 4.91
CA LEU A 47 1.70 14.67 4.54
C LEU A 47 2.84 15.56 4.05
N ARG A 48 4.03 14.99 3.87
CA ARG A 48 5.16 15.60 3.16
C ARG A 48 5.30 14.96 1.79
N LEU A 49 5.47 15.77 0.74
CA LEU A 49 5.62 15.31 -0.63
C LEU A 49 7.06 15.48 -1.10
N HIS A 50 7.67 14.40 -1.57
CA HIS A 50 9.04 14.39 -2.08
C HIS A 50 9.02 14.22 -3.59
N VAL A 51 9.29 15.29 -4.33
CA VAL A 51 9.43 15.19 -5.79
C VAL A 51 10.83 14.69 -6.15
N ARG A 52 10.90 13.64 -6.97
CA ARG A 52 12.16 13.05 -7.47
C ARG A 52 12.01 12.80 -8.96
N ILE A 53 13.03 13.13 -9.74
CA ILE A 53 12.94 13.05 -11.21
C ILE A 53 13.09 11.61 -11.69
N ASP A 54 14.08 10.89 -11.17
CA ASP A 54 14.37 9.50 -11.52
C ASP A 54 13.49 8.54 -10.70
N GLU A 55 12.66 7.75 -11.38
CA GLU A 55 11.69 6.84 -10.75
C GLU A 55 12.36 5.77 -9.88
N ARG A 56 13.48 5.22 -10.33
CA ARG A 56 14.21 4.20 -9.57
C ARG A 56 14.67 4.77 -8.25
N SER A 57 15.30 5.94 -8.27
CA SER A 57 15.74 6.67 -7.08
C SER A 57 14.57 7.10 -6.20
N ALA A 58 13.45 7.52 -6.81
CA ALA A 58 12.21 7.86 -6.10
C ALA A 58 11.67 6.65 -5.30
N SER A 59 11.68 5.46 -5.90
CA SER A 59 11.19 4.24 -5.24
C SER A 59 12.07 3.81 -4.06
N PHE A 60 13.40 3.93 -4.16
CA PHE A 60 14.29 3.68 -3.02
C PHE A 60 14.18 4.76 -1.94
N ALA A 61 13.91 6.02 -2.30
CA ALA A 61 13.62 7.06 -1.30
C ALA A 61 12.34 6.73 -0.52
N ALA A 62 11.28 6.28 -1.21
CA ALA A 62 10.04 5.84 -0.58
C ALA A 62 10.25 4.61 0.32
N LEU A 63 11.02 3.62 -0.15
CA LEU A 63 11.43 2.45 0.64
C LEU A 63 12.14 2.86 1.93
N GLY A 64 13.14 3.74 1.85
CA GLY A 64 13.87 4.22 3.02
C GLY A 64 12.98 4.96 4.03
N LEU A 65 12.08 5.81 3.54
CA LEU A 65 11.08 6.49 4.37
C LEU A 65 10.12 5.50 5.05
N ALA A 66 9.67 4.47 4.32
CA ALA A 66 8.81 3.41 4.87
C ALA A 66 9.54 2.57 5.91
N LYS A 67 10.78 2.17 5.64
CA LYS A 67 11.62 1.39 6.55
C LYS A 67 11.88 2.15 7.85
N ALA A 68 12.26 3.43 7.75
CA ALA A 68 12.53 4.26 8.92
C ALA A 68 11.27 4.56 9.76
N SER A 69 10.13 4.81 9.10
CA SER A 69 8.89 5.18 9.79
C SER A 69 8.03 3.99 10.24
N ARG A 70 8.31 2.79 9.71
CA ARG A 70 7.50 1.57 9.88
C ARG A 70 6.02 1.77 9.52
N ARG A 71 5.76 2.66 8.56
CA ARG A 71 4.43 3.04 8.10
C ARG A 71 4.39 3.01 6.58
N PRO A 72 3.24 2.67 5.96
CA PRO A 72 3.11 2.75 4.52
C PRO A 72 3.50 4.13 3.97
N VAL A 73 4.37 4.14 2.96
CA VAL A 73 4.74 5.33 2.17
C VAL A 73 4.32 5.10 0.73
N ALA A 74 3.76 6.14 0.11
CA ALA A 74 3.35 6.08 -1.29
C ALA A 74 4.48 6.49 -2.23
N VAL A 75 4.61 5.77 -3.34
CA VAL A 75 5.44 6.18 -4.48
C VAL A 75 4.55 6.24 -5.73
N LEU A 76 4.53 7.40 -6.41
CA LEU A 76 3.68 7.68 -7.55
C LEU A 76 4.50 7.98 -8.80
N CYS A 77 4.18 7.35 -9.93
CA CYS A 77 4.68 7.74 -11.24
C CYS A 77 3.60 7.77 -12.33
N THR A 78 3.97 8.28 -13.50
CA THR A 78 3.17 8.21 -14.72
C THR A 78 3.19 6.81 -15.35
N SER A 79 2.49 6.63 -16.47
CA SER A 79 2.47 5.39 -17.24
C SER A 79 3.80 5.09 -17.95
N GLY A 80 3.96 3.85 -18.41
CA GLY A 80 5.08 3.44 -19.25
C GLY A 80 6.27 2.92 -18.43
N THR A 81 7.49 3.16 -18.93
CA THR A 81 8.73 2.70 -18.30
C THR A 81 8.95 3.26 -16.91
N ALA A 82 8.29 4.37 -16.56
CA ALA A 82 8.28 4.94 -15.23
C ALA A 82 7.88 3.90 -14.17
N ALA A 83 6.80 3.14 -14.42
CA ALA A 83 6.35 2.07 -13.54
C ALA A 83 7.37 0.93 -13.42
N ALA A 84 8.02 0.55 -14.53
CA ALA A 84 9.04 -0.51 -14.52
C ALA A 84 10.28 -0.12 -13.69
N ASN A 85 10.62 1.17 -13.60
CA ASN A 85 11.76 1.64 -12.80
C ASN A 85 11.55 1.48 -11.29
N PHE A 86 10.31 1.27 -10.81
CA PHE A 86 10.06 0.96 -9.40
C PHE A 86 10.40 -0.50 -9.05
N HIS A 87 10.53 -1.40 -10.03
CA HIS A 87 10.65 -2.84 -9.81
C HIS A 87 11.76 -3.24 -8.82
N PRO A 88 12.98 -2.66 -8.86
CA PRO A 88 14.03 -3.02 -7.90
C PRO A 88 13.64 -2.72 -6.44
N ALA A 89 13.03 -1.57 -6.16
CA ALA A 89 12.60 -1.23 -4.81
C ALA A 89 11.36 -2.01 -4.37
N VAL A 90 10.52 -2.46 -5.31
CA VAL A 90 9.40 -3.35 -5.01
C VAL A 90 9.90 -4.72 -4.55
N LEU A 91 10.87 -5.31 -5.26
CA LEU A 91 11.49 -6.57 -4.83
C LEU A 91 12.15 -6.43 -3.45
N GLU A 92 12.90 -5.37 -3.23
CA GLU A 92 13.50 -5.12 -1.91
C GLU A 92 12.43 -4.94 -0.82
N ALA A 93 11.34 -4.20 -1.10
CA ALA A 93 10.25 -4.03 -0.14
C ALA A 93 9.56 -5.35 0.19
N ASP A 94 9.43 -6.27 -0.78
CA ASP A 94 8.86 -7.59 -0.58
C ASP A 94 9.71 -8.44 0.36
N GLU A 95 11.00 -8.58 0.03
CA GLU A 95 11.96 -9.39 0.79
C GLU A 95 12.19 -8.83 2.21
N SER A 96 12.14 -7.50 2.36
CA SER A 96 12.36 -6.83 3.66
C SER A 96 11.08 -6.55 4.45
N GLY A 97 9.90 -6.91 3.94
CA GLY A 97 8.61 -6.65 4.60
C GLY A 97 8.33 -5.16 4.81
N VAL A 98 8.85 -4.28 3.95
CA VAL A 98 8.69 -2.83 4.08
C VAL A 98 7.37 -2.37 3.43
N PRO A 99 6.49 -1.64 4.16
CA PRO A 99 5.18 -1.26 3.66
C PRO A 99 5.28 -0.16 2.59
N LEU A 100 5.14 -0.53 1.32
CA LEU A 100 5.26 0.39 0.18
C LEU A 100 3.97 0.43 -0.65
N LEU A 101 3.37 1.60 -0.81
CA LEU A 101 2.19 1.82 -1.66
C LEU A 101 2.66 2.26 -3.05
N VAL A 102 2.72 1.33 -4.00
CA VAL A 102 3.14 1.59 -5.39
C VAL A 102 1.92 2.02 -6.20
N LEU A 103 1.91 3.28 -6.63
CA LEU A 103 0.80 3.90 -7.34
C LEU A 103 1.25 4.27 -8.75
N THR A 104 0.71 3.60 -9.76
CA THR A 104 1.09 3.85 -11.16
C THR A 104 -0.08 4.41 -11.92
N ALA A 105 0.03 5.62 -12.46
CA ALA A 105 -0.96 6.10 -13.40
C ALA A 105 -0.86 5.33 -14.71
N ASP A 106 -1.99 5.13 -15.38
CA ASP A 106 -2.06 4.35 -16.61
C ASP A 106 -3.03 4.97 -17.62
N ARG A 107 -2.92 4.53 -18.87
CA ARG A 107 -3.91 4.76 -19.91
C ARG A 107 -5.16 3.92 -19.62
N PRO A 108 -6.35 4.37 -20.04
CA PRO A 108 -7.56 3.60 -19.89
C PRO A 108 -7.48 2.31 -20.73
N PRO A 109 -8.19 1.23 -20.35
CA PRO A 109 -8.06 -0.08 -20.97
C PRO A 109 -8.24 -0.07 -22.49
N GLU A 110 -9.17 0.75 -23.00
CA GLU A 110 -9.42 0.86 -24.45
C GLU A 110 -8.25 1.42 -25.28
N LEU A 111 -7.21 1.98 -24.64
CA LEU A 111 -6.01 2.46 -25.32
C LEU A 111 -4.81 1.50 -25.21
N ARG A 112 -4.93 0.37 -24.51
CA ARG A 112 -3.84 -0.61 -24.38
C ARG A 112 -3.75 -1.46 -25.66
N GLY A 113 -2.51 -1.74 -26.09
CA GLY A 113 -2.27 -2.54 -27.31
C GLY A 113 -2.57 -1.84 -28.64
N THR A 114 -2.93 -0.55 -28.63
CA THR A 114 -3.29 0.21 -29.84
C THR A 114 -2.13 1.01 -30.44
N GLY A 115 -0.94 0.96 -29.82
CA GLY A 115 0.18 1.85 -30.16
C GLY A 115 0.09 3.24 -29.52
N ALA A 116 -0.86 3.47 -28.60
CA ALA A 116 -0.97 4.71 -27.87
C ALA A 116 0.33 5.06 -27.13
N ASN A 117 0.77 6.32 -27.23
CA ASN A 117 2.06 6.75 -26.69
C ASN A 117 2.18 6.54 -25.17
N GLN A 118 3.35 6.05 -24.75
CA GLN A 118 3.71 5.74 -23.36
C GLN A 118 2.72 4.78 -22.66
N THR A 119 2.30 3.74 -23.40
CA THR A 119 1.47 2.66 -22.89
C THR A 119 2.28 1.37 -22.87
N VAL A 120 2.37 0.74 -21.70
CA VAL A 120 2.95 -0.60 -21.51
C VAL A 120 1.94 -1.46 -20.77
N ASP A 121 2.14 -2.78 -20.75
CA ASP A 121 1.33 -3.64 -19.88
C ASP A 121 1.74 -3.43 -18.42
N GLN A 122 0.90 -2.70 -17.66
CA GLN A 122 1.09 -2.47 -16.23
C GLN A 122 0.28 -3.45 -15.37
N ILE A 123 -0.47 -4.38 -15.97
CA ILE A 123 -1.28 -5.33 -15.22
C ILE A 123 -0.36 -6.37 -14.59
N LYS A 124 -0.38 -6.43 -13.25
CA LYS A 124 0.49 -7.32 -12.46
C LYS A 124 1.97 -7.18 -12.81
N LEU A 125 2.42 -5.95 -13.13
CA LEU A 125 3.80 -5.66 -13.54
C LEU A 125 4.87 -6.19 -12.58
N TYR A 126 4.56 -6.24 -11.29
CA TYR A 126 5.47 -6.73 -10.24
C TYR A 126 5.22 -8.19 -9.83
N GLY A 127 4.30 -8.90 -10.50
CA GLY A 127 4.04 -10.32 -10.26
C GLY A 127 3.66 -10.63 -8.81
N SER A 128 4.31 -11.63 -8.23
CA SER A 128 4.11 -12.06 -6.84
C SER A 128 4.84 -11.20 -5.81
N ALA A 129 5.65 -10.23 -6.24
CA ALA A 129 6.42 -9.38 -5.35
C ALA A 129 5.56 -8.30 -4.66
N VAL A 130 4.24 -8.40 -4.71
CA VAL A 130 3.31 -7.50 -4.04
C VAL A 130 2.32 -8.30 -3.20
N ARG A 131 2.02 -7.81 -2.00
CA ARG A 131 1.01 -8.38 -1.10
C ARG A 131 -0.38 -8.35 -1.73
N TRP A 132 -0.63 -7.35 -2.58
CA TRP A 132 -1.88 -7.15 -3.28
C TRP A 132 -1.71 -6.29 -4.52
N PHE A 133 -2.39 -6.68 -5.60
CA PHE A 133 -2.52 -5.90 -6.83
C PHE A 133 -3.98 -5.57 -7.07
N CYS A 134 -4.26 -4.33 -7.47
CA CYS A 134 -5.55 -3.93 -7.98
C CYS A 134 -5.41 -2.93 -9.11
N GLU A 135 -6.15 -3.19 -10.19
CA GLU A 135 -6.47 -2.15 -11.15
C GLU A 135 -7.73 -1.41 -10.69
N ALA A 136 -7.62 -0.10 -10.50
CA ALA A 136 -8.78 0.74 -10.20
C ALA A 136 -9.69 0.82 -11.43
N GLY A 137 -11.00 0.84 -11.20
CA GLY A 137 -11.95 1.19 -12.26
C GLY A 137 -11.66 2.59 -12.81
N VAL A 138 -11.77 2.77 -14.13
CA VAL A 138 -11.57 4.08 -14.75
C VAL A 138 -12.55 5.08 -14.12
N PRO A 139 -12.09 6.24 -13.63
CA PRO A 139 -12.99 7.19 -12.99
C PRO A 139 -14.09 7.67 -13.95
N GLU A 140 -15.34 7.44 -13.54
CA GLU A 140 -16.53 7.85 -14.27
C GLU A 140 -17.44 8.68 -13.37
N ARG A 141 -18.21 9.60 -13.98
CA ARG A 141 -19.15 10.43 -13.25
C ARG A 141 -20.42 9.63 -12.97
N GLN A 142 -20.41 8.86 -11.89
CA GLN A 142 -21.57 8.12 -11.42
C GLN A 142 -21.65 8.11 -9.88
N PRO A 143 -22.85 7.98 -9.30
CA PRO A 143 -23.01 7.80 -7.86
C PRO A 143 -22.27 6.56 -7.33
N GLY A 144 -21.84 6.60 -6.08
CA GLY A 144 -21.16 5.50 -5.39
C GLY A 144 -19.64 5.44 -5.61
N MET A 145 -19.10 6.17 -6.58
CA MET A 145 -17.67 6.14 -6.89
C MET A 145 -16.79 6.64 -5.74
N ALA A 146 -17.23 7.67 -4.99
CA ALA A 146 -16.46 8.16 -3.86
C ALA A 146 -16.28 7.07 -2.81
N SER A 147 -17.34 6.33 -2.49
CA SER A 147 -17.28 5.22 -1.53
C SER A 147 -16.39 4.07 -2.01
N TYR A 148 -16.41 3.76 -3.30
CA TYR A 148 -15.53 2.77 -3.93
C TYR A 148 -14.06 3.19 -3.82
N TRP A 149 -13.71 4.42 -4.22
CA TRP A 149 -12.32 4.90 -4.17
C TRP A 149 -11.78 4.99 -2.75
N ARG A 150 -12.62 5.35 -1.77
CA ARG A 150 -12.24 5.32 -0.36
C ARG A 150 -11.98 3.89 0.12
N SER A 151 -12.86 2.96 -0.22
CA SER A 151 -12.68 1.54 0.13
C SER A 151 -11.41 0.97 -0.52
N LEU A 152 -11.12 1.34 -1.77
CA LEU A 152 -9.90 0.98 -2.49
C LEU A 152 -8.64 1.48 -1.76
N ALA A 153 -8.63 2.73 -1.30
CA ALA A 153 -7.51 3.29 -0.53
C ALA A 153 -7.30 2.56 0.81
N CYS A 154 -8.39 2.28 1.54
CA CYS A 154 -8.32 1.52 2.79
C CYS A 154 -7.81 0.10 2.57
N GLN A 155 -8.23 -0.57 1.49
CA GLN A 155 -7.78 -1.92 1.17
C GLN A 155 -6.30 -1.94 0.81
N ALA A 156 -5.84 -1.02 -0.05
CA ALA A 156 -4.42 -0.87 -0.37
C ALA A 156 -3.59 -0.65 0.90
N TRP A 157 -4.03 0.25 1.78
CA TRP A 157 -3.39 0.49 3.07
C TRP A 157 -3.33 -0.76 3.94
N ALA A 158 -4.44 -1.49 4.05
CA ALA A 158 -4.53 -2.66 4.93
C ALA A 158 -3.60 -3.80 4.51
N TYR A 159 -3.47 -4.05 3.21
CA TYR A 159 -2.50 -5.02 2.69
C TYR A 159 -1.06 -4.52 2.84
N ALA A 160 -0.78 -3.25 2.55
CA ALA A 160 0.56 -2.69 2.68
C ALA A 160 1.07 -2.78 4.12
N SER A 161 0.21 -2.44 5.09
CA SER A 161 0.55 -2.43 6.51
C SER A 161 0.46 -3.81 7.18
N GLY A 162 0.04 -4.86 6.47
CA GLY A 162 -0.24 -6.17 7.04
C GLY A 162 -1.51 -6.27 7.91
N SER A 163 -2.28 -5.19 8.06
CA SER A 163 -3.48 -5.19 8.92
C SER A 163 -4.66 -5.97 8.33
N ALA A 164 -4.54 -6.42 7.07
CA ALA A 164 -5.45 -7.38 6.43
C ALA A 164 -5.18 -8.86 6.81
N GLY A 165 -4.24 -9.14 7.72
CA GLY A 165 -3.94 -10.51 8.18
C GLY A 165 -2.73 -11.17 7.52
N GLY A 166 -1.67 -10.39 7.24
CA GLY A 166 -0.42 -10.88 6.66
C GLY A 166 0.76 -9.97 7.03
N PHE A 167 1.94 -10.26 6.48
CA PHE A 167 3.11 -9.41 6.70
C PHE A 167 3.00 -8.10 5.92
N PRO A 168 3.51 -6.98 6.45
CA PRO A 168 3.66 -5.74 5.69
C PRO A 168 4.51 -5.96 4.44
N GLY A 169 4.35 -5.08 3.46
CA GLY A 169 5.07 -5.18 2.20
C GLY A 169 4.52 -4.27 1.11
N PRO A 170 5.05 -4.39 -0.11
CA PRO A 170 4.61 -3.60 -1.24
C PRO A 170 3.22 -4.02 -1.72
N VAL A 171 2.42 -3.06 -2.15
CA VAL A 171 1.16 -3.25 -2.86
C VAL A 171 1.15 -2.39 -4.11
N HIS A 172 0.51 -2.86 -5.17
CA HIS A 172 0.43 -2.14 -6.43
C HIS A 172 -1.02 -1.78 -6.77
N VAL A 173 -1.29 -0.48 -6.86
CA VAL A 173 -2.56 0.03 -7.39
C VAL A 173 -2.30 0.70 -8.73
N ASN A 174 -2.81 0.07 -9.80
CA ASN A 174 -2.77 0.63 -11.15
C ASN A 174 -3.97 1.56 -11.36
N LEU A 175 -3.72 2.79 -11.82
CA LEU A 175 -4.70 3.88 -11.84
C LEU A 175 -4.97 4.36 -13.29
N PRO A 176 -5.90 3.73 -14.02
CA PRO A 176 -6.20 4.13 -15.39
C PRO A 176 -7.01 5.44 -15.43
N PHE A 177 -6.48 6.46 -16.11
CA PHE A 177 -7.13 7.77 -16.23
C PHE A 177 -7.46 8.14 -17.66
N ARG A 178 -8.71 8.55 -17.91
CA ARG A 178 -9.13 9.29 -19.10
C ARG A 178 -8.90 10.78 -18.93
N GLU A 179 -8.79 11.47 -20.05
CA GLU A 179 -8.84 12.94 -20.04
C GLU A 179 -10.25 13.44 -19.71
N PRO A 180 -10.39 14.64 -19.11
CA PRO A 180 -9.31 15.56 -18.73
C PRO A 180 -8.62 15.17 -17.41
N LEU A 181 -7.29 15.35 -17.35
CA LEU A 181 -6.46 14.99 -16.19
C LEU A 181 -6.27 16.14 -15.19
N VAL A 182 -6.46 17.36 -15.64
CA VAL A 182 -6.37 18.58 -14.82
C VAL A 182 -7.76 19.08 -14.45
N PRO A 183 -7.91 19.77 -13.30
CA PRO A 183 -9.15 20.47 -12.97
C PRO A 183 -9.59 21.38 -14.13
N GLY A 184 -10.88 21.34 -14.46
CA GLY A 184 -11.43 22.22 -15.49
C GLY A 184 -11.48 23.68 -15.04
N ASP A 185 -11.57 24.59 -15.98
CA ASP A 185 -11.67 26.05 -15.80
C ASP A 185 -13.05 26.54 -15.26
N GLY A 186 -13.89 25.63 -14.78
CA GLY A 186 -15.23 25.92 -14.31
C GLY A 186 -16.32 25.96 -15.40
N ARG A 187 -15.98 25.75 -16.69
CA ARG A 187 -16.95 25.80 -17.81
C ARG A 187 -17.67 24.48 -18.13
N GLY A 188 -17.42 23.41 -17.36
CA GLY A 188 -18.06 22.10 -17.50
C GLY A 188 -19.24 21.87 -16.54
N PRO A 189 -19.94 20.72 -16.63
CA PRO A 189 -21.06 20.40 -15.75
C PRO A 189 -20.67 20.59 -14.26
N SER A 190 -21.51 21.36 -13.56
CA SER A 190 -21.30 21.76 -12.18
C SER A 190 -21.51 20.55 -11.25
N GLY A 191 -20.70 20.49 -10.19
CA GLY A 191 -20.83 19.49 -9.13
C GLY A 191 -20.30 18.10 -9.48
N TRP A 192 -20.04 17.31 -8.45
CA TRP A 192 -19.96 15.85 -8.47
C TRP A 192 -21.32 15.33 -8.00
N PRO A 193 -21.82 14.15 -8.46
CA PRO A 193 -23.16 13.66 -8.09
C PRO A 193 -23.35 13.39 -6.58
N GLU A 194 -22.28 13.35 -5.79
CA GLU A 194 -22.29 13.07 -4.35
C GLU A 194 -21.20 13.89 -3.62
N PRO A 195 -21.25 14.00 -2.27
CA PRO A 195 -20.15 14.58 -1.51
C PRO A 195 -18.88 13.76 -1.67
N LEU A 196 -17.76 14.45 -1.85
CA LEU A 196 -16.44 13.81 -1.84
C LEU A 196 -15.86 13.70 -0.43
N ASP A 197 -16.61 14.05 0.61
CA ASP A 197 -16.13 14.05 2.00
C ASP A 197 -15.92 12.62 2.52
N GLY A 198 -15.00 12.49 3.48
CA GLY A 198 -14.80 11.24 4.21
C GLY A 198 -15.72 11.14 5.41
N ARG A 199 -15.52 10.10 6.25
CA ARG A 199 -16.27 9.97 7.48
C ARG A 199 -16.05 11.17 8.43
N PRO A 200 -17.05 11.53 9.25
CA PRO A 200 -16.89 12.51 10.32
C PRO A 200 -15.70 12.16 11.23
N GLY A 201 -15.04 13.18 11.78
CA GLY A 201 -13.92 12.99 12.72
C GLY A 201 -12.60 12.54 12.12
N GLY A 202 -12.47 12.48 10.79
CA GLY A 202 -11.20 12.18 10.13
C GLY A 202 -10.83 10.69 10.08
N ALA A 203 -11.71 9.80 10.55
CA ALA A 203 -11.46 8.37 10.56
C ALA A 203 -11.44 7.76 9.15
N PRO A 204 -10.73 6.62 8.95
CA PRO A 204 -10.78 5.86 7.71
C PRO A 204 -12.19 5.38 7.34
N TRP A 205 -12.47 5.28 6.05
CA TRP A 205 -13.76 4.89 5.49
C TRP A 205 -14.15 3.45 5.81
N THR A 206 -13.19 2.55 5.74
CA THR A 206 -13.30 1.17 6.20
C THR A 206 -12.12 0.85 7.12
N ARG A 207 -12.34 -0.09 8.03
CA ARG A 207 -11.28 -0.65 8.88
C ARG A 207 -11.29 -2.17 8.67
N PRO A 208 -10.12 -2.82 8.66
CA PRO A 208 -10.09 -4.27 8.74
C PRO A 208 -10.90 -4.70 9.97
N GLY A 209 -11.87 -5.59 9.78
CA GLY A 209 -12.54 -6.23 10.91
C GLY A 209 -11.56 -7.17 11.63
N PRO A 210 -11.84 -7.58 12.87
CA PRO A 210 -11.23 -8.79 13.39
C PRO A 210 -11.52 -9.89 12.35
N GLY A 211 -10.47 -10.52 11.80
CA GLY A 211 -10.64 -11.49 10.72
C GLY A 211 -11.72 -12.51 11.06
N TRP A 212 -12.40 -13.06 10.05
CA TRP A 212 -13.49 -14.03 10.24
C TRP A 212 -13.08 -15.24 11.12
N TYR A 213 -11.78 -15.50 11.23
CA TYR A 213 -11.16 -16.56 12.01
C TYR A 213 -10.66 -16.14 13.42
N GLY A 214 -10.83 -14.89 13.81
CA GLY A 214 -10.41 -14.37 15.12
C GLY A 214 -11.54 -14.22 16.14
N GLY A 215 -12.76 -14.61 15.76
CA GLY A 215 -13.92 -14.59 16.66
C GLY A 215 -14.03 -15.87 17.49
N PRO A 216 -14.59 -15.81 18.71
CA PRO A 216 -14.92 -17.00 19.49
C PRO A 216 -15.90 -17.88 18.68
N GLY A 217 -15.45 -19.09 18.30
CA GLY A 217 -16.23 -20.04 17.49
C GLY A 217 -15.70 -20.32 16.08
N SER A 218 -14.51 -19.81 15.72
CA SER A 218 -13.90 -20.08 14.41
C SER A 218 -13.42 -21.54 14.30
N PRO A 219 -13.71 -22.27 13.20
CA PRO A 219 -13.21 -23.64 13.01
C PRO A 219 -11.68 -23.64 12.84
N PRO A 220 -10.97 -24.70 13.29
CA PRO A 220 -9.52 -24.79 13.16
C PRO A 220 -9.11 -24.70 11.68
N GLN A 221 -8.05 -23.94 11.40
CA GLN A 221 -7.52 -23.74 10.05
C GLN A 221 -7.06 -25.07 9.44
N GLY A 222 -7.95 -25.73 8.69
CA GLY A 222 -7.59 -26.81 7.78
C GLY A 222 -6.93 -26.23 6.53
N GLY A 223 -5.63 -26.48 6.36
CA GLY A 223 -4.88 -26.00 5.20
C GLY A 223 -5.39 -26.61 3.90
N PHE A 224 -5.91 -25.78 3.00
CA PHE A 224 -6.12 -26.17 1.61
C PHE A 224 -4.78 -26.24 0.89
N GLY A 225 -4.47 -27.43 0.37
CA GLY A 225 -3.24 -27.73 -0.34
C GLY A 225 -3.15 -27.02 -1.69
N GLY A 226 -2.11 -26.20 -1.83
CA GLY A 226 -1.51 -25.81 -3.10
C GLY A 226 0.01 -25.84 -2.91
N MET A 227 0.72 -26.58 -3.77
CA MET A 227 2.19 -26.68 -3.74
C MET A 227 2.83 -25.31 -3.97
N GLY A 228 3.16 -24.63 -2.87
CA GLY A 228 4.19 -23.60 -2.77
C GLY A 228 5.42 -24.15 -2.05
N PRO A 229 6.56 -23.45 -2.04
CA PRO A 229 7.83 -23.94 -1.49
C PRO A 229 7.68 -24.32 0.01
N PRO A 230 8.55 -25.19 0.54
CA PRO A 230 8.31 -25.89 1.78
C PRO A 230 8.08 -24.93 2.95
N LYS A 231 7.08 -25.26 3.77
CA LYS A 231 6.71 -24.58 5.01
C LYS A 231 7.93 -24.51 5.94
N SER A 232 8.59 -23.36 6.02
CA SER A 232 9.24 -22.93 7.25
C SER A 232 8.14 -22.41 8.18
N GLY A 233 7.91 -23.14 9.28
CA GLY A 233 6.87 -22.83 10.25
C GLY A 233 7.09 -21.50 10.96
N GLY A 234 5.99 -20.83 11.31
CA GLY A 234 5.99 -19.63 12.14
C GLY A 234 5.04 -18.55 11.63
N GLY A 235 3.75 -18.84 11.53
CA GLY A 235 2.74 -17.80 11.30
C GLY A 235 2.65 -16.90 12.52
N LEU A 236 3.08 -15.65 12.41
CA LEU A 236 2.77 -14.59 13.37
C LEU A 236 1.69 -13.69 12.76
N GLY A 237 0.47 -14.20 12.77
CA GLY A 237 -0.75 -13.43 12.48
C GLY A 237 -1.45 -13.11 13.79
N GLY A 238 -1.44 -11.84 14.19
CA GLY A 238 -2.13 -11.30 15.36
C GLY A 238 -1.16 -10.74 16.39
N VAL A 239 -1.30 -9.45 16.72
CA VAL A 239 -0.76 -8.90 17.97
C VAL A 239 -1.65 -9.44 19.09
N VAL A 240 -1.46 -10.72 19.41
CA VAL A 240 -1.77 -11.26 20.72
C VAL A 240 -0.65 -10.70 21.61
N PRO A 241 -0.93 -10.02 22.75
CA PRO A 241 0.14 -9.76 23.72
C PRO A 241 0.78 -11.12 23.99
N PRO A 242 2.12 -11.27 23.90
CA PRO A 242 2.71 -12.59 23.91
C PRO A 242 2.29 -13.27 25.21
N GLU A 243 1.39 -14.24 25.12
CA GLU A 243 1.31 -15.25 26.15
C GLU A 243 2.72 -15.79 26.25
N ALA A 244 3.29 -15.76 27.46
CA ALA A 244 4.66 -16.18 27.69
C ALA A 244 4.88 -17.52 26.99
N LEU A 245 5.78 -17.54 26.01
CA LEU A 245 6.10 -18.76 25.29
C LEU A 245 6.84 -19.66 26.26
N GLU A 246 6.13 -20.62 26.86
CA GLU A 246 6.77 -21.64 27.69
C GLU A 246 7.56 -22.58 26.79
N LEU A 247 8.88 -22.43 26.82
CA LEU A 247 9.80 -23.32 26.14
C LEU A 247 10.18 -24.47 27.08
N PRO A 248 10.11 -25.74 26.63
CA PRO A 248 10.68 -26.84 27.39
C PRO A 248 12.18 -26.58 27.57
N TRP A 249 12.66 -26.78 28.80
CA TRP A 249 14.07 -26.56 29.12
C TRP A 249 14.98 -27.41 28.22
N ALA A 250 16.00 -26.77 27.64
CA ALA A 250 17.02 -27.42 26.85
C ALA A 250 18.42 -27.03 27.36
N GLU A 251 19.24 -28.03 27.65
CA GLU A 251 20.61 -27.83 28.16
C GLU A 251 21.53 -27.20 27.10
N ARG A 252 21.20 -27.34 25.81
CA ARG A 252 21.94 -26.76 24.67
C ARG A 252 20.94 -26.14 23.70
N GLY A 253 21.15 -24.87 23.36
CA GLY A 253 20.33 -24.11 22.43
C GLY A 253 21.15 -23.00 21.80
N ALA A 254 20.53 -22.22 20.93
CA ALA A 254 21.08 -20.98 20.37
C ALA A 254 19.92 -20.00 20.11
N VAL A 255 20.14 -18.71 20.33
CA VAL A 255 19.13 -17.68 20.03
C VAL A 255 19.48 -17.01 18.70
N VAL A 256 18.71 -17.33 17.66
CA VAL A 256 18.88 -16.71 16.33
C VAL A 256 17.91 -15.54 16.20
N CYS A 257 18.44 -14.33 16.22
CA CYS A 257 17.67 -13.10 16.03
C CYS A 257 17.80 -12.62 14.57
N GLY A 258 16.66 -12.49 13.88
CA GLY A 258 16.58 -11.83 12.58
C GLY A 258 16.27 -10.34 12.71
N ASP A 259 15.99 -9.64 11.61
CA ASP A 259 15.42 -8.28 11.66
C ASP A 259 13.95 -8.39 12.13
N GLY A 260 13.50 -7.55 13.07
CA GLY A 260 12.15 -7.68 13.62
C GLY A 260 11.86 -6.79 14.83
N ASP A 261 10.57 -6.68 15.16
CA ASP A 261 10.06 -5.86 16.27
C ASP A 261 9.93 -6.72 17.54
N TYR A 262 11.08 -7.15 18.07
CA TYR A 262 11.17 -7.96 19.29
C TYR A 262 11.92 -7.22 20.41
N ASP A 263 11.67 -7.60 21.66
CA ASP A 263 12.42 -7.10 22.83
C ASP A 263 13.80 -7.79 22.87
N ALA A 264 14.78 -7.20 22.18
CA ALA A 264 16.15 -7.70 22.16
C ALA A 264 16.73 -7.89 23.58
N PRO A 265 16.55 -6.96 24.54
CA PRO A 265 16.92 -7.19 25.94
C PRO A 265 16.29 -8.46 26.56
N ALA A 266 15.04 -8.80 26.25
CA ALA A 266 14.45 -10.04 26.75
C ALA A 266 15.12 -11.30 26.20
N LEU A 267 15.42 -11.31 24.89
CA LEU A 267 16.11 -12.44 24.25
C LEU A 267 17.55 -12.60 24.75
N VAL A 268 18.26 -11.48 24.99
CA VAL A 268 19.59 -11.51 25.60
C VAL A 268 19.55 -12.09 27.01
N ARG A 269 18.60 -11.66 27.85
CA ARG A 269 18.43 -12.22 29.20
C ARG A 269 18.16 -13.73 29.18
N LEU A 270 17.35 -14.19 28.22
CA LEU A 270 17.09 -15.62 28.03
C LEU A 270 18.36 -16.38 27.66
N ALA A 271 19.14 -15.87 26.70
CA ALA A 271 20.39 -16.48 26.26
C ALA A 271 21.40 -16.59 27.42
N GLU A 272 21.56 -15.52 28.21
CA GLU A 272 22.43 -15.48 29.39
C GLU A 272 21.99 -16.48 30.46
N GLN A 273 20.70 -16.56 30.77
CA GLN A 273 20.16 -17.50 31.77
C GLN A 273 20.31 -18.96 31.34
N ALA A 274 20.18 -19.24 30.04
CA ALA A 274 20.26 -20.59 29.50
C ALA A 274 21.69 -21.02 29.12
N GLY A 275 22.66 -20.10 29.15
CA GLY A 275 24.03 -20.36 28.68
C GLY A 275 24.09 -20.65 27.17
N TRP A 276 23.14 -20.12 26.41
CA TRP A 276 23.06 -20.32 24.97
C TRP A 276 23.81 -19.22 24.21
N PRO A 277 24.52 -19.55 23.11
CA PRO A 277 25.05 -18.56 22.17
C PRO A 277 23.96 -17.76 21.46
#